data_AF-A0A432Z1K0-F1
#
_entry.id   AF-A0A432Z1K0-F1
#
_cell.length_a   1.000
_cell.length_b   1.000
_cell.length_c   1.000
_cell.angle_alpha   90.00
_cell.angle_beta   90.00
_cell.angle_gamma   90.00
#
_symmetry.space_group_name_H-M   'P 1'
#
loop_
_entity.id
_entity.type
_entity.pdbx_description
1 polymer ?
#
loop_
_entity_poly.entity_id
_entity_poly.type
_entity_poly.pdbx_seq_one_letter_code
_entity_poly.pdbx_strand_id
1 'polypeptide(L)' 'MQKHGIDFHSAQSLWSDPELIEIPAKTEGEALLKRVNVDFPEWMLDSLDEEAARIGVTRQSIIKVWLAERLEQVQRNV' A
#
# COMPACT_ATOMS: atom_id res chain seq x y z
N MET A 1 39.80 -2.30 20.98
CA MET A 1 38.70 -2.23 19.99
C MET A 1 38.53 -0.78 19.58
N GLN A 2 38.98 -0.38 18.39
CA GLN A 2 38.65 0.94 17.80
C GLN A 2 37.46 0.75 16.87
N LYS A 3 36.34 1.43 17.13
CA LYS A 3 35.23 1.52 16.18
C LYS A 3 35.57 2.65 15.22
N HIS A 4 36.00 2.33 14.00
CA HIS A 4 36.12 3.30 12.91
C HIS A 4 34.71 3.57 12.35
N GLY A 5 34.00 4.53 12.96
CA GLY A 5 32.85 5.16 12.32
C GLY A 5 33.29 6.48 11.70
N ILE A 6 32.79 6.80 10.51
CA ILE A 6 32.98 8.12 9.92
C ILE A 6 32.33 9.17 10.83
N ASP A 7 33.02 10.27 11.10
CA ASP A 7 32.46 11.35 11.91
C ASP A 7 31.39 12.13 11.13
N PHE A 8 30.57 12.90 11.85
CA PHE A 8 29.41 13.61 11.29
C PHE A 8 29.79 14.59 10.17
N HIS A 9 30.95 15.24 10.26
CA HIS A 9 31.40 16.16 9.23
C HIS A 9 31.92 15.43 8.00
N SER A 10 32.61 14.30 8.20
CA SER A 10 33.01 13.41 7.10
C SER A 10 31.79 12.83 6.35
N ALA A 11 30.70 12.52 7.07
CA ALA A 11 29.45 12.06 6.45
C ALA A 11 28.74 13.17 5.64
N GLN A 12 28.79 14.42 6.10
CA GLN A 12 28.16 15.54 5.41
C GLN A 12 28.82 15.86 4.06
N SER A 13 30.14 15.64 3.95
CA SER A 13 30.88 15.79 2.69
C SER A 13 30.45 14.80 1.60
N LEU A 14 29.92 13.62 1.98
CA LEU A 14 29.41 12.63 1.02
C LEU A 14 28.17 13.15 0.27
N TRP A 15 27.37 14.03 0.88
CA TRP A 15 26.20 14.62 0.21
C TRP A 15 26.55 15.56 -0.95
N SER A 16 27.81 15.97 -1.05
CA SER A 16 28.31 16.83 -2.14
C SER A 16 29.06 16.03 -3.20
N ASP A 17 29.17 14.72 -3.05
CA ASP A 17 29.82 13.83 -4.02
C ASP A 17 28.88 13.58 -5.22
N PRO A 18 29.22 14.05 -6.43
CA PRO A 18 28.38 13.89 -7.61
C PRO A 18 28.28 12.44 -8.11
N GLU A 19 29.11 11.51 -7.60
CA GLU A 19 28.98 10.07 -7.85
C GLU A 19 28.17 9.33 -6.76
N LEU A 20 27.68 10.04 -5.73
CA LEU A 20 26.76 9.47 -4.76
C LEU A 20 25.40 9.24 -5.43
N ILE A 21 25.22 8.03 -5.98
CA ILE A 21 23.93 7.54 -6.45
C ILE A 21 22.94 7.72 -5.30
N GLU A 22 21.96 8.60 -5.46
CA GLU A 22 20.83 8.79 -4.55
C GLU A 22 20.40 7.41 -4.07
N ILE A 23 20.54 7.10 -2.77
CA ILE A 23 20.04 5.83 -2.25
C ILE A 23 18.54 5.88 -2.54
N PRO A 24 18.00 5.10 -3.50
CA PRO A 24 16.58 5.11 -3.72
C PRO A 24 15.99 4.65 -2.39
N ALA A 25 15.12 5.45 -1.79
CA ALA A 25 14.31 4.97 -0.68
C ALA A 25 13.63 3.70 -1.21
N LYS A 26 14.11 2.53 -0.78
CA LYS A 26 13.60 1.25 -1.24
C LYS A 26 12.15 1.13 -0.79
N THR A 27 11.22 1.62 -1.60
CA THR A 27 9.81 1.23 -1.56
C THR A 27 9.61 -0.07 -2.34
N GLU A 28 10.52 -1.05 -2.16
CA GLU A 28 10.35 -2.43 -2.58
C GLU A 28 9.34 -3.09 -1.62
N GLY A 29 8.05 -2.77 -1.75
CA GLY A 29 7.03 -3.38 -0.90
C GLY A 29 5.68 -2.65 -0.84
N GLU A 30 5.61 -1.41 -1.29
CA GLU A 30 4.32 -0.72 -1.37
C GLU A 30 3.61 -1.13 -2.66
N ALA A 31 2.45 -1.76 -2.51
CA ALA A 31 1.62 -2.13 -3.66
C ALA A 31 1.22 -0.87 -4.44
N LEU A 32 1.50 -0.85 -5.74
CA LEU A 32 1.10 0.23 -6.63
C LEU A 32 -0.44 0.35 -6.64
N LEU A 33 -0.97 1.45 -6.12
CA LEU A 33 -2.40 1.72 -6.11
C LEU A 33 -2.85 2.26 -7.48
N LYS A 34 -3.84 1.62 -8.09
CA LYS A 34 -4.48 2.09 -9.32
C LYS A 34 -5.94 2.50 -9.04
N ARG A 35 -6.31 3.73 -9.41
CA ARG A 35 -7.71 4.19 -9.32
C ARG A 35 -8.52 3.59 -10.46
N VAL A 36 -9.71 3.07 -10.13
CA VAL A 36 -10.68 2.50 -11.07
C VAL A 36 -12.04 3.10 -10.73
N ASN A 37 -12.81 3.46 -11.76
CA ASN A 37 -14.20 3.90 -11.62
C ASN A 37 -15.12 2.72 -11.94
N VAL A 38 -16.16 2.52 -11.12
CA VAL A 38 -17.12 1.42 -11.26
C VAL A 38 -18.50 1.96 -10.91
N ASP A 39 -19.48 1.64 -11.76
CA ASP A 39 -20.88 1.92 -11.48
C ASP A 39 -21.54 0.71 -10.80
N PHE A 40 -22.42 0.97 -9.85
CA PHE A 40 -23.16 -0.04 -9.11
C PHE A 40 -24.66 0.23 -9.20
N PRO A 41 -25.49 -0.81 -9.37
CA PRO A 41 -26.93 -0.67 -9.19
C PRO A 41 -27.28 -0.19 -7.77
N GLU A 42 -28.36 0.58 -7.64
CA GLU A 42 -28.81 1.14 -6.36
C GLU A 42 -29.00 0.07 -5.28
N TRP A 43 -29.69 -1.03 -5.60
CA TRP A 43 -29.90 -2.15 -4.68
C TRP A 43 -28.60 -2.75 -4.12
N MET A 44 -27.50 -2.69 -4.89
CA MET A 44 -26.20 -3.19 -4.46
C MET A 44 -25.53 -2.22 -3.51
N LEU A 45 -25.66 -0.90 -3.75
CA LEU A 45 -25.14 0.13 -2.85
C LEU A 45 -25.84 0.06 -1.50
N ASP A 46 -27.17 -0.08 -1.48
CA ASP A 46 -27.96 -0.21 -0.25
C ASP A 46 -27.48 -1.41 0.57
N SER A 47 -27.33 -2.57 -0.08
CA SER A 47 -26.83 -3.79 0.56
C SER A 47 -25.41 -3.62 1.13
N LEU A 48 -24.53 -2.93 0.40
CA LEU A 48 -23.16 -2.66 0.86
C LEU A 48 -23.14 -1.69 2.05
N ASP A 49 -24.04 -0.70 2.07
CA ASP A 49 -24.15 0.27 3.16
C ASP A 49 -24.67 -0.35 4.45
N GLU A 50 -25.73 -1.17 4.36
CA GLU A 50 -26.26 -1.91 5.50
C GLU A 50 -25.19 -2.77 6.15
N GLU A 51 -24.42 -3.49 5.34
CA GLU A 51 -23.36 -4.37 5.84
C GLU A 51 -22.18 -3.59 6.42
N ALA A 52 -21.76 -2.52 5.75
CA ALA A 52 -20.70 -1.65 6.24
C ALA A 52 -21.09 -1.05 7.60
N ALA A 53 -22.34 -0.59 7.75
CA ALA A 53 -22.86 -0.09 9.01
C ALA A 53 -22.91 -1.18 10.10
N ARG A 54 -23.34 -2.40 9.75
CA ARG A 54 -23.42 -3.54 10.68
C ARG A 54 -22.08 -3.88 11.32
N ILE A 55 -20.99 -3.78 10.55
CA ILE A 55 -19.62 -4.10 11.02
C ILE A 55 -18.87 -2.83 11.49
N GLY A 56 -19.41 -1.63 11.27
CA GLY A 56 -18.78 -0.37 11.67
C GLY A 56 -17.60 0.04 10.79
N VAL A 57 -17.67 -0.27 9.48
CA VAL A 57 -16.63 0.04 8.49
C VAL A 57 -17.18 0.92 7.37
N THR A 58 -16.29 1.40 6.49
CA THR A 58 -16.72 2.15 5.30
C THR A 58 -17.15 1.22 4.17
N ARG A 59 -18.03 1.71 3.28
CA ARG A 59 -18.40 1.00 2.04
C ARG A 59 -17.16 0.58 1.22
N GLN A 60 -16.14 1.43 1.15
CA GLN A 60 -14.93 1.11 0.41
C GLN A 60 -14.13 -0.04 1.05
N SER A 61 -14.15 -0.14 2.38
CA SER A 61 -13.51 -1.25 3.10
C SER A 61 -14.21 -2.58 2.82
N ILE A 62 -15.55 -2.62 2.88
CA ILE A 62 -16.29 -3.87 2.63
C ILE A 62 -16.14 -4.33 1.17
N ILE A 63 -16.17 -3.39 0.20
CA ILE A 63 -15.91 -3.70 -1.22
C ILE A 63 -14.54 -4.34 -1.40
N LYS A 64 -13.50 -3.78 -0.77
CA LYS A 64 -12.12 -4.31 -0.87
C LYS A 64 -12.01 -5.71 -0.29
N VAL A 65 -12.57 -5.93 0.90
CA VAL A 65 -12.49 -7.24 1.59
C VAL A 65 -13.21 -8.31 0.78
N TRP A 66 -14.46 -8.07 0.39
CA TRP A 66 -15.24 -9.07 -0.35
C TRP A 66 -14.65 -9.39 -1.73
N LEU A 67 -14.11 -8.39 -2.43
CA LEU A 67 -13.43 -8.62 -3.70
C LEU A 67 -12.17 -9.46 -3.51
N ALA A 68 -11.35 -9.17 -2.48
CA ALA A 68 -10.16 -9.95 -2.17
C ALA A 68 -10.52 -11.40 -1.83
N GLU A 69 -11.49 -11.62 -0.93
CA GLU A 69 -11.96 -12.95 -0.56
C GLU A 69 -12.47 -13.74 -1.76
N ARG A 70 -13.24 -13.10 -2.65
CA ARG A 70 -13.76 -13.74 -3.85
C ARG A 70 -12.63 -14.11 -4.82
N LEU A 71 -11.66 -13.22 -5.02
CA LEU A 71 -10.49 -13.47 -5.88
C LEU A 71 -9.61 -14.59 -5.33
N GLU A 72 -9.36 -14.64 -4.03
CA GLU A 72 -8.65 -15.75 -3.39
C GLU A 72 -9.37 -17.09 -3.59
N GLN A 73 -10.70 -17.12 -3.46
CA GLN A 73 -11.48 -18.32 -3.73
C GLN A 73 -11.35 -18.77 -5.19
N VAL A 74 -11.35 -17.83 -6.15
CA VAL A 74 -11.12 -18.15 -7.57
C VAL A 74 -9.72 -18.74 -7.75
N GLN A 75 -8.69 -18.14 -7.17
CA GLN A 75 -7.31 -18.60 -7.30
C GLN A 75 -7.07 -19.97 -6.66
N ARG A 76 -7.79 -20.30 -5.58
CA ARG A 76 -7.74 -21.63 -4.95
C ARG A 76 -8.42 -22.74 -5.76
N ASN A 77 -9.29 -22.39 -6.70
CA ASN A 77 -10.08 -23.34 -7.50
C ASN A 77 -9.49 -23.60 -8.90
N VAL A 78 -8.30 -23.07 -9.19
CA VAL A 78 -7.54 -23.25 -10.44
C VAL A 78 -6.26 -24.02 -10.12
#